data_AF-A0A3M1C125-F1
#
_entry.id   AF-A0A3M1C125-F1
#
_cell.length_a   1.000
_cell.length_b   1.000
_cell.length_c   1.000
_cell.angle_alpha   90.00
_cell.angle_beta   90.00
_cell.angle_gamma   90.00
#
_symmetry.space_group_name_H-M   'P 1'
#
loop_
_entity.id
_entity.type
_entity.pdbx_description
1 polymer ?
#
loop_
_entity_poly.entity_id
_entity_poly.type
_entity_poly.pdbx_seq_one_letter_code
_entity_poly.pdbx_strand_id
1 'polypeptide(L)'
;MKGLIVIFFSLIFWGCASKFIEQKKVEEIKKNQEFSQLVKIKELPNKPSQSTPPPQKVEAKRKKAKKRKKIAKMKKNKNTQTPKKVISKKKSEETVQISKPFPFRIGEKVVLSVNYFKVSAGTITFEVLPFASVNGRKAYHFVARVKSNKVFSFFYKVDDWAETYVDQDTFLPLAFNVHVNESQHAKEIKMYLDHKNLKGTYWEKKIDKKGKKESKKKVWDIKPRAQDALSVLFYLRSQDLKVGKTIHTFIADDGKNVIFTGKVLRKEALKTDLGTFQTLVVKPEFKVEGVFKPIGDIYFWFTDDDYKQLVRFEAKIKIGTLVGELVEKK
;
A
#
# COMPACT_ATOMS: atom_id res chain seq x y z
N MET A 1 -0.14 2.94 12.63
CA MET A 1 -0.65 1.76 11.89
C MET A 1 -2.14 1.51 12.10
N LYS A 2 -2.75 2.16 13.12
CA LYS A 2 -4.21 2.16 13.30
C LYS A 2 -4.93 3.00 12.22
N GLY A 3 -4.21 3.78 11.42
CA GLY A 3 -4.80 4.71 10.44
C GLY A 3 -5.52 4.04 9.28
N LEU A 4 -4.95 3.00 8.66
CA LEU A 4 -5.53 2.32 7.48
C LEU A 4 -6.04 0.90 7.78
N ILE A 5 -5.40 0.21 8.74
CA ILE A 5 -5.73 -1.16 9.14
C ILE A 5 -6.79 -1.22 10.24
N VAL A 6 -6.96 -0.15 11.05
CA VAL A 6 -8.03 -0.08 12.08
C VAL A 6 -9.27 0.66 11.59
N ILE A 7 -9.28 1.21 10.37
CA ILE A 7 -10.53 1.64 9.68
C ILE A 7 -11.53 0.48 9.56
N PHE A 8 -11.07 -0.78 9.67
CA PHE A 8 -11.92 -1.97 9.59
C PHE A 8 -12.28 -2.61 10.94
N PHE A 9 -11.71 -2.21 12.08
CA PHE A 9 -11.74 -3.04 13.31
C PHE A 9 -12.10 -2.36 14.63
N SER A 10 -13.03 -1.42 14.61
CA SER A 10 -13.86 -1.19 15.79
C SER A 10 -15.32 -1.35 15.42
N LEU A 11 -16.15 -1.81 16.38
CA LEU A 11 -17.62 -1.83 16.37
C LEU A 11 -18.29 -3.16 16.00
N ILE A 12 -18.31 -4.05 16.99
CA ILE A 12 -19.56 -4.73 17.35
C ILE A 12 -19.71 -4.55 18.87
N PHE A 13 -20.92 -4.20 19.31
CA PHE A 13 -21.37 -3.82 20.66
C PHE A 13 -21.30 -2.33 21.03
N TRP A 14 -22.22 -1.54 20.45
CA TRP A 14 -23.30 -0.92 21.24
C TRP A 14 -24.34 -0.32 20.30
N GLY A 15 -25.55 -0.89 20.34
CA GLY A 15 -26.71 -0.31 19.68
C GLY A 15 -27.15 0.94 20.43
N CYS A 16 -26.98 2.09 19.79
CA CYS A 16 -27.81 3.28 19.99
C CYS A 16 -27.75 4.08 18.69
N ALA A 17 -28.89 4.25 18.05
CA ALA A 17 -29.08 5.25 16.99
C ALA A 17 -28.55 6.59 17.53
N SER A 18 -27.43 7.09 17.01
CA SER A 18 -26.77 8.28 17.55
C SER A 18 -26.58 9.33 16.47
N LYS A 19 -26.92 10.57 16.85
CA LYS A 19 -26.82 11.79 16.05
C LYS A 19 -25.38 11.98 15.52
N PHE A 20 -25.31 12.44 14.28
CA PHE A 20 -24.07 12.62 13.50
C PHE A 20 -23.18 13.74 14.06
N ILE A 21 -21.87 13.69 13.80
CA ILE A 21 -20.97 14.82 14.06
C ILE A 21 -21.30 15.92 13.04
N GLU A 22 -21.58 17.14 13.51
CA GLU A 22 -21.89 18.27 12.62
C GLU A 22 -20.79 18.49 11.58
N GLN A 23 -21.17 18.57 10.30
CA GLN A 23 -20.23 18.72 9.18
C GLN A 23 -19.28 19.90 9.33
N LYS A 24 -19.75 21.03 9.89
CA LYS A 24 -18.90 22.20 10.16
C LYS A 24 -17.70 21.85 11.05
N LYS A 25 -17.90 21.02 12.08
CA LYS A 25 -16.83 20.57 12.99
C LYS A 25 -15.84 19.63 12.31
N VAL A 26 -16.30 18.85 11.32
CA VAL A 26 -15.44 18.00 10.48
C VAL A 26 -14.59 18.85 9.52
N GLU A 27 -15.18 19.89 8.91
CA GLU A 27 -14.43 20.81 8.03
C GLU A 27 -13.33 21.60 8.77
N GLU A 28 -13.56 21.95 10.04
CA GLU A 28 -12.55 22.62 10.86
C GLU A 28 -11.27 21.80 11.04
N ILE A 29 -11.38 20.49 11.22
CA ILE A 29 -10.20 19.63 11.44
C ILE A 29 -9.41 19.35 10.15
N LYS A 30 -10.00 19.57 8.97
CA LYS A 30 -9.31 19.40 7.67
C LYS A 30 -8.22 20.44 7.44
N LYS A 31 -8.37 21.65 7.99
CA LYS A 31 -7.41 22.74 7.76
C LYS A 31 -6.11 22.48 8.53
N ASN A 32 -4.97 22.51 7.83
CA ASN A 32 -3.64 22.43 8.46
C ASN A 32 -2.68 23.41 7.77
N GLN A 33 -2.52 24.60 8.35
CA GLN A 33 -1.71 25.68 7.80
C GLN A 33 -0.23 25.29 7.67
N GLU A 34 0.33 24.58 8.65
CA GLU A 34 1.73 24.15 8.62
C GLU A 34 1.98 23.17 7.48
N PHE A 35 1.08 22.20 7.29
CA PHE A 35 1.15 21.29 6.15
C PHE A 35 1.05 22.05 4.82
N SER A 36 0.10 22.97 4.69
CA SER A 36 -0.07 23.79 3.47
C SER A 36 1.14 24.67 3.15
N GLN A 37 1.90 25.10 4.18
CA GLN A 37 3.15 25.85 3.98
C GLN A 37 4.28 24.94 3.49
N LEU A 38 4.38 23.72 4.02
CA LEU A 38 5.43 22.75 3.69
C LEU A 38 5.18 21.98 2.39
N VAL A 39 3.91 21.76 2.04
CA VAL A 39 3.49 20.91 0.92
C VAL A 39 2.53 21.67 0.01
N LYS A 40 3.03 22.00 -1.18
CA LYS A 40 2.25 22.62 -2.26
C LYS A 40 1.86 21.55 -3.26
N ILE A 41 0.59 21.15 -3.25
CA ILE A 41 0.00 20.19 -4.18
C ILE A 41 -0.74 20.97 -5.27
N LYS A 42 -0.49 20.62 -6.53
CA LYS A 42 -1.20 21.16 -7.70
C LYS A 42 -1.56 20.03 -8.64
N GLU A 43 -2.84 19.87 -8.96
CA GLU A 43 -3.28 18.93 -10.00
C GLU A 43 -2.72 19.35 -11.37
N LEU A 44 -2.23 18.38 -12.14
CA LEU A 44 -1.77 18.61 -13.50
C LEU A 44 -2.88 18.21 -14.48
N PRO A 45 -3.11 19.01 -15.54
CA PRO A 45 -4.14 18.71 -16.51
C PRO A 45 -3.89 17.34 -17.15
N ASN A 46 -4.96 16.58 -17.32
CA ASN A 46 -4.91 15.26 -17.94
C ASN A 46 -4.77 15.45 -19.46
N LYS A 47 -3.54 15.60 -19.95
CA LYS A 47 -3.28 15.52 -21.39
C LYS A 47 -3.47 14.05 -21.79
N PRO A 48 -4.34 13.70 -22.75
CA PRO A 48 -4.60 12.31 -23.10
C PRO A 48 -3.28 11.63 -23.48
N SER A 49 -2.79 10.77 -22.59
CA SER A 49 -1.63 9.93 -22.85
C SER A 49 -2.08 8.84 -23.81
N GLN A 50 -1.50 8.84 -25.01
CA GLN A 50 -1.61 7.74 -25.96
C GLN A 50 -1.32 6.43 -25.22
N SER A 51 -2.24 5.48 -25.34
CA SER A 51 -2.09 4.13 -24.78
C SER A 51 -0.85 3.49 -25.38
N THR A 52 0.24 3.37 -24.61
CA THR A 52 1.33 2.50 -25.01
C THR A 52 0.86 1.06 -24.87
N PRO A 53 0.90 0.24 -25.95
CA PRO A 53 0.54 -1.18 -25.86
C PRO A 53 1.46 -1.89 -24.87
N PRO A 54 1.01 -3.00 -24.24
CA PRO A 54 1.88 -3.83 -23.41
C PRO A 54 3.10 -4.32 -24.21
N PRO A 55 4.28 -4.52 -23.58
CA PRO A 55 5.39 -5.20 -24.23
C PRO A 55 4.95 -6.61 -24.65
N GLN A 56 4.94 -6.87 -25.95
CA GLN A 56 4.75 -8.24 -26.46
C GLN A 56 5.89 -9.12 -25.95
N LYS A 57 5.56 -10.28 -25.36
CA LYS A 57 6.53 -11.31 -25.01
C LYS A 57 7.25 -11.76 -26.28
N VAL A 58 8.52 -11.40 -26.43
CA VAL A 58 9.39 -12.04 -27.42
C VAL A 58 9.67 -13.46 -26.93
N GLU A 59 9.06 -14.42 -27.60
CA GLU A 59 9.24 -15.85 -27.36
C GLU A 59 10.67 -16.25 -27.76
N ALA A 60 11.55 -16.43 -26.78
CA ALA A 60 12.92 -16.87 -27.01
C ALA A 60 12.93 -18.35 -27.46
N LYS A 61 13.16 -18.57 -28.76
CA LYS A 61 13.41 -19.89 -29.36
C LYS A 61 14.58 -20.58 -28.63
N ARG A 62 14.23 -21.68 -27.95
CA ARG A 62 15.13 -22.57 -27.21
C ARG A 62 16.02 -23.36 -28.19
N LYS A 63 17.30 -22.99 -28.37
CA LYS A 63 18.29 -23.87 -29.01
C LYS A 63 18.85 -24.86 -27.98
N LYS A 64 18.63 -26.16 -28.22
CA LYS A 64 19.16 -27.29 -27.46
C LYS A 64 20.69 -27.35 -27.58
N ALA A 65 21.41 -27.31 -26.46
CA ALA A 65 22.82 -27.71 -26.39
C ALA A 65 22.96 -29.02 -25.59
N LYS A 66 23.49 -30.05 -26.27
CA LYS A 66 23.73 -31.40 -25.74
C LYS A 66 24.88 -31.39 -24.71
N LYS A 67 24.67 -32.11 -23.60
CA LYS A 67 25.71 -32.51 -22.63
C LYS A 67 26.81 -33.35 -23.31
N ARG A 68 28.07 -33.09 -22.96
CA ARG A 68 29.13 -34.11 -22.93
C ARG A 68 29.88 -34.03 -21.60
N LYS A 69 29.91 -35.16 -20.89
CA LYS A 69 30.77 -35.43 -19.72
C LYS A 69 32.18 -35.78 -20.20
N LYS A 70 33.21 -35.35 -19.48
CA LYS A 70 34.48 -36.09 -19.33
C LYS A 70 35.04 -35.90 -17.91
N ILE A 71 35.56 -36.99 -17.37
CA ILE A 71 36.19 -37.17 -16.05
C ILE A 71 37.68 -37.45 -16.29
N ALA A 72 38.58 -36.92 -15.45
CA ALA A 72 39.83 -37.50 -14.90
C ALA A 72 40.76 -36.39 -14.37
N LYS A 73 41.05 -36.31 -13.06
CA LYS A 73 42.28 -36.74 -12.32
C LYS A 73 43.55 -35.96 -12.75
N MET A 74 44.51 -35.49 -11.92
CA MET A 74 44.83 -35.52 -10.48
C MET A 74 46.21 -34.83 -10.32
N LYS A 75 46.48 -34.05 -9.24
CA LYS A 75 47.73 -34.03 -8.40
C LYS A 75 47.99 -32.69 -7.67
N LYS A 76 48.52 -32.85 -6.43
CA LYS A 76 48.87 -31.86 -5.38
C LYS A 76 50.35 -31.44 -5.43
N ASN A 77 50.70 -30.22 -4.97
CA ASN A 77 51.56 -29.92 -3.79
C ASN A 77 51.70 -28.38 -3.58
N LYS A 78 51.38 -27.84 -2.37
CA LYS A 78 52.26 -27.28 -1.30
C LYS A 78 53.14 -26.10 -1.78
N ASN A 79 53.32 -24.94 -1.12
CA ASN A 79 53.13 -24.39 0.23
C ASN A 79 53.13 -22.83 0.03
N THR A 80 52.46 -21.96 0.80
CA THR A 80 53.04 -21.23 1.95
C THR A 80 52.05 -20.14 2.44
N GLN A 81 51.82 -20.18 3.75
CA GLN A 81 51.50 -19.15 4.78
C GLN A 81 50.77 -17.82 4.44
N THR A 82 49.73 -17.58 5.26
CA THR A 82 48.83 -16.41 5.42
C THR A 82 49.50 -15.12 5.90
N PRO A 83 48.83 -13.95 5.72
CA PRO A 83 48.11 -13.39 6.87
C PRO A 83 46.63 -13.08 6.60
N LYS A 84 45.81 -13.33 7.63
CA LYS A 84 44.37 -13.06 7.73
C LYS A 84 44.07 -11.58 7.47
N LYS A 85 43.24 -11.29 6.45
CA LYS A 85 42.51 -10.03 6.35
C LYS A 85 41.03 -10.32 6.59
N VAL A 86 40.55 -9.91 7.77
CA VAL A 86 39.14 -9.90 8.14
C VAL A 86 38.45 -8.88 7.21
N ILE A 87 37.91 -9.37 6.10
CA ILE A 87 37.06 -8.56 5.23
C ILE A 87 35.66 -8.62 5.81
N SER A 88 35.35 -7.59 6.59
CA SER A 88 33.99 -7.18 6.91
C SER A 88 33.17 -7.13 5.62
N LYS A 89 32.26 -8.10 5.44
CA LYS A 89 31.26 -8.05 4.36
C LYS A 89 30.28 -6.94 4.68
N LYS A 90 30.59 -5.73 4.18
CA LYS A 90 29.63 -4.64 4.03
C LYS A 90 28.52 -5.16 3.10
N LYS A 91 27.37 -5.48 3.69
CA LYS A 91 26.14 -5.87 2.99
C LYS A 91 25.78 -4.72 2.05
N SER A 92 26.11 -4.87 0.77
CA SER A 92 25.74 -3.93 -0.28
C SER A 92 24.23 -3.78 -0.28
N GLU A 93 23.75 -2.56 -0.12
CA GLU A 93 22.34 -2.21 -0.31
C GLU A 93 21.95 -2.65 -1.72
N GLU A 94 21.08 -3.66 -1.82
CA GLU A 94 20.44 -4.00 -3.09
C GLU A 94 19.64 -2.77 -3.53
N THR A 95 20.15 -2.07 -4.55
CA THR A 95 19.37 -1.11 -5.33
C THR A 95 18.12 -1.81 -5.82
N VAL A 96 16.98 -1.54 -5.18
CA VAL A 96 15.66 -2.00 -5.61
C VAL A 96 15.42 -1.47 -7.01
N GLN A 97 15.60 -2.33 -8.02
CA GLN A 97 15.28 -2.01 -9.40
C GLN A 97 13.76 -2.00 -9.55
N ILE A 98 13.19 -0.81 -9.62
CA ILE A 98 11.79 -0.62 -9.98
C ILE A 98 11.72 -0.66 -11.51
N SER A 99 11.14 -1.72 -12.07
CA SER A 99 11.00 -1.85 -13.52
C SER A 99 9.93 -0.89 -14.04
N LYS A 100 10.32 0.02 -14.94
CA LYS A 100 9.40 0.78 -15.79
C LYS A 100 9.02 -0.08 -17.02
N PRO A 101 7.79 0.01 -17.56
CA PRO A 101 6.67 0.83 -17.10
C PRO A 101 6.03 0.28 -15.83
N PHE A 102 5.45 1.17 -15.02
CA PHE A 102 4.67 0.78 -13.86
C PHE A 102 3.38 0.03 -14.27
N PRO A 103 2.88 -0.88 -13.44
CA PRO A 103 1.77 -1.79 -13.76
C PRO A 103 0.38 -1.15 -13.60
N PHE A 104 0.30 0.18 -13.60
CA PHE A 104 -0.94 0.94 -13.46
C PHE A 104 -0.92 2.17 -14.36
N ARG A 105 -2.11 2.68 -14.69
CA ARG A 105 -2.30 3.80 -15.62
C ARG A 105 -3.13 4.91 -14.98
N ILE A 106 -2.92 6.14 -15.42
CA ILE A 106 -3.81 7.25 -15.07
C ILE A 106 -5.24 6.91 -15.53
N GLY A 107 -6.21 7.10 -14.64
CA GLY A 107 -7.60 6.73 -14.85
C GLY A 107 -7.95 5.28 -14.52
N GLU A 108 -6.98 4.46 -14.07
CA GLU A 108 -7.27 3.12 -13.54
C GLU A 108 -8.17 3.24 -12.31
N LYS A 109 -9.21 2.41 -12.28
CA LYS A 109 -10.15 2.32 -11.16
C LYS A 109 -10.43 0.86 -10.83
N VAL A 110 -10.46 0.54 -9.54
CA VAL A 110 -10.81 -0.79 -9.00
C VAL A 110 -11.81 -0.58 -7.87
N VAL A 111 -12.99 -1.20 -7.96
CA VAL A 111 -13.99 -1.18 -6.88
C VAL A 111 -14.17 -2.59 -6.35
N LEU A 112 -13.99 -2.76 -5.05
CA LEU A 112 -14.21 -3.99 -4.31
C LEU A 112 -15.46 -3.83 -3.45
N SER A 113 -16.40 -4.78 -3.54
CA SER A 113 -17.50 -4.89 -2.57
C SER A 113 -16.95 -5.48 -1.28
N VAL A 114 -17.22 -4.84 -0.15
CA VAL A 114 -16.82 -5.33 1.18
C VAL A 114 -17.97 -6.09 1.78
N ASN A 115 -17.76 -7.37 2.06
CA ASN A 115 -18.71 -8.27 2.67
C ASN A 115 -18.19 -8.71 4.03
N TYR A 116 -19.07 -8.71 5.03
CA TYR A 116 -18.85 -9.34 6.32
C TYR A 116 -19.78 -10.54 6.40
N PHE A 117 -19.20 -11.75 6.45
CA PHE A 117 -19.95 -12.98 6.16
C PHE A 117 -20.69 -12.89 4.81
N LYS A 118 -22.02 -13.01 4.80
CA LYS A 118 -22.87 -12.94 3.59
C LYS A 118 -23.52 -11.58 3.38
N VAL A 119 -23.18 -10.59 4.22
CA VAL A 119 -23.82 -9.27 4.20
C VAL A 119 -22.84 -8.25 3.63
N SER A 120 -23.26 -7.53 2.60
CA SER A 120 -22.53 -6.38 2.10
C SER A 120 -22.49 -5.29 3.16
N ALA A 121 -21.28 -4.82 3.48
CA ALA A 121 -21.04 -3.72 4.41
C ALA A 121 -20.77 -2.40 3.66
N GLY A 122 -20.25 -2.47 2.43
CA GLY A 122 -19.87 -1.28 1.67
C GLY A 122 -18.97 -1.58 0.48
N THR A 123 -18.16 -0.59 0.11
CA THR A 123 -17.21 -0.67 -1.00
C THR A 123 -15.86 -0.06 -0.63
N ILE A 124 -14.80 -0.57 -1.25
CA ILE A 124 -13.50 0.11 -1.33
C ILE A 124 -13.21 0.41 -2.78
N THR A 125 -12.87 1.66 -3.08
CA THR A 125 -12.47 2.10 -4.41
C THR A 125 -11.00 2.50 -4.38
N PHE A 126 -10.19 1.99 -5.30
CA PHE A 126 -8.84 2.43 -5.58
C PHE A 126 -8.79 3.13 -6.94
N GLU A 127 -8.18 4.30 -7.00
CA GLU A 127 -8.09 5.11 -8.21
C GLU A 127 -6.68 5.65 -8.41
N VAL A 128 -6.27 5.74 -9.67
CA VAL A 128 -5.09 6.48 -10.11
C VAL A 128 -5.59 7.75 -10.79
N LEU A 129 -5.58 8.86 -10.06
CA LEU A 129 -6.02 10.16 -10.58
C LEU A 129 -4.97 10.76 -11.53
N PRO A 130 -5.31 11.84 -12.28
CA PRO A 130 -4.31 12.60 -13.03
C PRO A 130 -3.08 12.93 -12.18
N PHE A 131 -1.93 13.06 -12.84
CA PHE A 131 -0.71 13.44 -12.14
C PHE A 131 -0.93 14.73 -11.34
N ALA A 132 -0.26 14.83 -10.21
CA ALA A 132 -0.13 16.07 -9.46
C ALA A 132 1.34 16.50 -9.44
N SER A 133 1.56 17.74 -9.02
CA SER A 133 2.86 18.26 -8.64
C SER A 133 2.87 18.47 -7.14
N VAL A 134 3.87 17.91 -6.44
CA VAL A 134 4.13 18.17 -5.01
C VAL A 134 5.47 18.88 -4.89
N ASN A 135 5.46 20.13 -4.45
CA ASN A 135 6.66 20.97 -4.34
C ASN A 135 7.48 21.00 -5.64
N GLY A 136 6.80 21.08 -6.79
CA GLY A 136 7.40 21.10 -8.13
C GLY A 136 7.76 19.72 -8.70
N ARG A 137 7.59 18.64 -7.93
CA ARG A 137 7.88 17.27 -8.38
C ARG A 137 6.64 16.60 -8.92
N LYS A 138 6.71 16.04 -10.13
CA LYS A 138 5.62 15.29 -10.73
C LYS A 138 5.40 13.97 -10.00
N ALA A 139 4.17 13.71 -9.58
CA ALA A 139 3.81 12.60 -8.73
C ALA A 139 2.53 11.90 -9.22
N TYR A 140 2.52 10.57 -9.17
CA TYR A 140 1.29 9.78 -9.21
C TYR A 140 0.40 10.19 -8.05
N HIS A 141 -0.91 10.26 -8.29
CA HIS A 141 -1.91 10.52 -7.27
C HIS A 141 -2.78 9.29 -7.11
N PHE A 142 -2.53 8.53 -6.05
CA PHE A 142 -3.30 7.34 -5.73
C PHE A 142 -4.32 7.67 -4.65
N VAL A 143 -5.56 7.23 -4.85
CA VAL A 143 -6.66 7.41 -3.91
C VAL A 143 -7.24 6.06 -3.54
N ALA A 144 -7.59 5.90 -2.27
CA ALA A 144 -8.41 4.82 -1.76
C ALA A 144 -9.61 5.42 -1.00
N ARG A 145 -10.83 4.98 -1.27
CA ARG A 145 -12.03 5.41 -0.55
C ARG A 145 -12.80 4.20 -0.04
N VAL A 146 -13.20 4.24 1.23
CA VAL A 146 -14.04 3.23 1.88
C VAL A 146 -15.38 3.86 2.19
N LYS A 147 -16.47 3.24 1.74
CA LYS A 147 -17.82 3.77 1.95
C LYS A 147 -18.78 2.67 2.36
N SER A 148 -19.45 2.84 3.51
CA SER A 148 -20.52 1.95 3.94
C SER A 148 -21.73 2.04 3.02
N ASN A 149 -22.44 0.93 2.80
CA ASN A 149 -23.68 0.93 2.03
C ASN A 149 -24.84 1.53 2.86
N LYS A 150 -26.01 1.75 2.23
CA LYS A 150 -27.16 2.38 2.89
C LYS A 150 -27.66 1.61 4.12
N VAL A 151 -27.69 0.27 4.05
CA VAL A 151 -28.18 -0.61 5.13
C VAL A 151 -27.24 -0.57 6.32
N PHE A 152 -25.94 -0.74 6.08
CA PHE A 152 -24.92 -0.70 7.13
C PHE A 152 -24.82 0.72 7.75
N SER A 153 -24.96 1.76 6.92
CA SER A 153 -24.95 3.16 7.37
C SER A 153 -26.06 3.52 8.36
N PHE A 154 -27.15 2.74 8.42
CA PHE A 154 -28.19 2.91 9.44
C PHE A 154 -27.67 2.63 10.86
N PHE A 155 -26.76 1.66 11.00
CA PHE A 155 -26.14 1.30 12.28
C PHE A 155 -24.81 2.00 12.49
N TYR A 156 -23.98 2.05 11.43
CA TYR A 156 -22.66 2.66 11.47
C TYR A 156 -22.23 3.14 10.08
N LYS A 157 -22.03 4.45 9.92
CA LYS A 157 -21.57 5.04 8.68
C LYS A 157 -20.05 5.14 8.66
N VAL A 158 -19.47 4.79 7.52
CA VAL A 158 -18.05 4.98 7.16
C VAL A 158 -18.01 5.71 5.82
N ASP A 159 -17.29 6.83 5.74
CA ASP A 159 -16.95 7.51 4.49
C ASP A 159 -15.53 8.06 4.62
N ASP A 160 -14.58 7.15 4.45
CA ASP A 160 -13.17 7.40 4.66
C ASP A 160 -12.47 7.48 3.32
N TRP A 161 -11.48 8.36 3.19
CA TRP A 161 -10.58 8.31 2.05
C TRP A 161 -9.14 8.55 2.47
N ALA A 162 -8.22 7.93 1.75
CA ALA A 162 -6.79 8.14 1.84
C ALA A 162 -6.25 8.48 0.46
N GLU A 163 -5.26 9.35 0.41
CA GLU A 163 -4.56 9.70 -0.82
C GLU A 163 -3.06 9.75 -0.57
N THR A 164 -2.28 9.31 -1.54
CA THR A 164 -0.82 9.43 -1.54
C THR A 164 -0.34 10.00 -2.85
N TYR A 165 0.70 10.83 -2.75
CA TYR A 165 1.38 11.44 -3.87
C TYR A 165 2.76 10.82 -3.99
N VAL A 166 2.97 10.01 -5.02
CA VAL A 166 4.20 9.22 -5.18
C VAL A 166 5.02 9.76 -6.34
N ASP A 167 6.25 10.18 -6.06
CA ASP A 167 7.16 10.72 -7.06
C ASP A 167 7.32 9.76 -8.26
N GLN A 168 7.14 10.29 -9.48
CA GLN A 168 7.08 9.46 -10.68
C GLN A 168 8.41 8.75 -10.98
N ASP A 169 9.54 9.34 -10.60
CA ASP A 169 10.86 8.83 -10.96
C ASP A 169 11.44 7.87 -9.93
N THR A 170 11.31 8.22 -8.65
CA THR A 170 11.87 7.44 -7.53
C THR A 170 10.89 6.42 -6.95
N PHE A 171 9.59 6.59 -7.23
CA PHE A 171 8.48 5.85 -6.63
C PHE A 171 8.45 5.94 -5.10
N LEU A 172 8.80 7.12 -4.58
CA LEU A 172 8.78 7.41 -3.15
C LEU A 172 7.62 8.36 -2.84
N PRO A 173 6.83 8.07 -1.80
CA PRO A 173 5.74 8.95 -1.39
C PRO A 173 6.28 10.29 -0.89
N LEU A 174 5.66 11.37 -1.33
CA LEU A 174 6.00 12.75 -0.96
C LEU A 174 5.03 13.29 0.10
N ALA A 175 3.75 12.98 -0.06
CA ALA A 175 2.69 13.35 0.86
C ALA A 175 1.64 12.25 0.96
N PHE A 176 1.06 12.08 2.15
CA PHE A 176 -0.01 11.12 2.42
C PHE A 176 -1.05 11.75 3.32
N ASN A 177 -2.32 11.70 2.91
CA ASN A 177 -3.43 12.28 3.65
C ASN A 177 -4.50 11.24 3.90
N VAL A 178 -5.14 11.31 5.06
CA VAL A 178 -6.28 10.46 5.40
C VAL A 178 -7.37 11.30 6.02
N HIS A 179 -8.58 11.10 5.53
CA HIS A 179 -9.80 11.71 6.02
C HIS A 179 -10.70 10.57 6.49
N VAL A 180 -11.01 10.55 7.78
CA VAL A 180 -11.92 9.59 8.39
C VAL A 180 -13.17 10.34 8.82
N ASN A 181 -14.32 9.84 8.40
CA ASN A 181 -15.62 10.39 8.76
C ASN A 181 -16.59 9.26 9.06
N GLU A 182 -16.58 8.87 10.33
CA GLU A 182 -17.37 7.76 10.85
C GLU A 182 -18.41 8.26 11.87
N SER A 183 -19.46 7.46 12.11
CA SER A 183 -20.54 7.85 13.03
C SER A 183 -20.08 8.29 14.43
N GLN A 184 -18.95 7.79 14.93
CA GLN A 184 -18.49 8.04 16.30
C GLN A 184 -17.32 9.03 16.38
N HIS A 185 -16.61 9.25 15.28
CA HIS A 185 -15.45 10.12 15.25
C HIS A 185 -15.10 10.57 13.84
N ALA A 186 -14.48 11.74 13.73
CA ALA A 186 -13.79 12.19 12.53
C ALA A 186 -12.32 12.42 12.84
N LYS A 187 -11.45 12.15 11.87
CA LYS A 187 -10.01 12.27 12.02
C LYS A 187 -9.38 12.70 10.70
N GLU A 188 -8.52 13.69 10.78
CA GLU A 188 -7.70 14.19 9.69
C GLU A 188 -6.24 13.81 9.96
N ILE A 189 -5.58 13.19 8.99
CA ILE A 189 -4.14 12.93 9.02
C ILE A 189 -3.51 13.59 7.81
N LYS A 190 -2.40 14.29 8.04
CA LYS A 190 -1.50 14.77 7.00
C LYS A 190 -0.11 14.25 7.30
N MET A 191 0.62 13.82 6.27
CA MET A 191 1.99 13.36 6.41
C MET A 191 2.82 13.87 5.24
N TYR A 192 4.00 14.42 5.55
CA TYR A 192 5.01 14.85 4.59
C TYR A 192 6.26 14.00 4.77
N LEU A 193 6.84 13.51 3.68
CA LEU A 193 8.00 12.63 3.68
C LEU A 193 9.13 13.26 2.87
N ASP A 194 10.12 13.79 3.57
CA ASP A 194 11.34 14.30 2.99
C ASP A 194 12.37 13.17 2.88
N HIS A 195 12.36 12.49 1.74
CA HIS A 195 13.29 11.41 1.44
C HIS A 195 14.74 11.87 1.26
N LYS A 196 14.99 13.16 0.98
CA LYS A 196 16.35 13.69 0.83
C LYS A 196 17.01 13.82 2.20
N ASN A 197 16.28 14.36 3.18
CA ASN A 197 16.77 14.55 4.54
C ASN A 197 16.41 13.39 5.48
N LEU A 198 15.72 12.36 4.97
CA LEU A 198 15.21 11.23 5.74
C LEU A 198 14.35 11.65 6.94
N LYS A 199 13.48 12.65 6.75
CA LYS A 199 12.55 13.13 7.78
C LYS A 199 11.10 12.90 7.38
N GLY A 200 10.30 12.44 8.33
CA GLY A 200 8.84 12.40 8.22
C GLY A 200 8.23 13.41 9.18
N THR A 201 7.20 14.13 8.72
CA THR A 201 6.36 14.98 9.57
C THR A 201 4.92 14.53 9.47
N TYR A 202 4.29 14.31 10.62
CA TYR A 202 2.94 13.78 10.75
C TYR A 202 2.10 14.70 11.61
N TRP A 203 0.91 15.02 11.14
CA TRP A 203 -0.10 15.77 11.86
C TRP A 203 -1.38 14.95 11.91
N GLU A 204 -2.03 14.91 13.06
CA GLU A 204 -3.36 14.35 13.21
C GLU A 204 -4.23 15.29 14.02
N LYS A 205 -5.48 15.46 13.58
CA LYS A 205 -6.55 16.11 14.33
C LYS A 205 -7.73 15.15 14.40
N LYS A 206 -8.31 14.98 15.56
CA LYS A 206 -9.45 14.09 15.79
C LYS A 206 -10.54 14.83 16.55
N ILE A 207 -11.79 14.53 16.23
CA ILE A 207 -12.96 14.91 17.00
C ILE A 207 -13.84 13.68 17.23
N ASP A 208 -14.31 13.46 18.45
CA ASP A 208 -15.29 12.41 18.74
C ASP A 208 -16.74 12.92 18.72
N LYS A 209 -17.71 12.02 18.86
CA LYS A 209 -19.14 12.36 18.93
C LYS A 209 -19.52 13.30 20.07
N LYS A 210 -18.70 13.41 21.12
CA LYS A 210 -18.92 14.33 22.26
C LYS A 210 -18.32 15.71 21.97
N GLY A 211 -17.70 15.90 20.81
CA GLY A 211 -17.02 17.14 20.44
C GLY A 211 -15.61 17.27 21.03
N LYS A 212 -15.07 16.23 21.68
CA LYS A 212 -13.72 16.26 22.23
C LYS A 212 -12.72 16.31 21.08
N LYS A 213 -11.92 17.37 21.03
CA LYS A 213 -10.87 17.58 20.04
C LYS A 213 -9.52 17.12 20.58
N GLU A 214 -8.77 16.37 19.77
CA GLU A 214 -7.40 15.96 20.05
C GLU A 214 -6.52 16.31 18.85
N SER A 215 -5.28 16.72 19.10
CA SER A 215 -4.31 16.94 18.02
C SER A 215 -2.94 16.42 18.42
N LYS A 216 -2.19 15.91 17.45
CA LYS A 216 -0.80 15.52 17.64
C LYS A 216 0.04 15.90 16.42
N LYS A 217 1.30 16.21 16.68
CA LYS A 217 2.34 16.42 15.67
C LYS A 217 3.56 15.59 16.04
N LYS A 218 4.18 14.96 15.04
CA LYS A 218 5.43 14.22 15.21
C LYS A 218 6.38 14.52 14.06
N VAL A 219 7.66 14.61 14.38
CA VAL A 219 8.76 14.62 13.42
C VAL A 219 9.69 13.48 13.80
N TRP A 220 10.13 12.68 12.84
CA TRP A 220 11.03 11.55 13.11
C TRP A 220 11.90 11.23 11.90
N ASP A 221 12.95 10.44 12.14
CA ASP A 221 13.78 9.90 11.06
C ASP A 221 13.07 8.75 10.36
N ILE A 222 12.88 8.87 9.05
CA ILE A 222 12.33 7.79 8.22
C ILE A 222 13.45 6.91 7.68
N LYS A 223 13.14 5.64 7.43
CA LYS A 223 14.09 4.75 6.75
C LYS A 223 14.21 5.10 5.26
N PRO A 224 15.39 4.88 4.65
CA PRO A 224 15.56 5.04 3.22
C PRO A 224 14.49 4.27 2.45
N ARG A 225 13.96 4.90 1.39
CA ARG A 225 12.94 4.34 0.50
C ARG A 225 11.63 3.89 1.18
N ALA A 226 11.34 4.39 2.39
CA ALA A 226 10.09 4.10 3.07
C ALA A 226 8.88 4.46 2.19
N GLN A 227 7.87 3.60 2.23
CA GLN A 227 6.56 3.80 1.64
C GLN A 227 5.60 4.38 2.71
N ASP A 228 4.39 4.75 2.32
CA ASP A 228 3.29 5.01 3.25
C ASP A 228 2.30 3.84 3.23
N ALA A 229 1.24 3.95 4.02
CA ALA A 229 0.27 2.88 4.20
C ALA A 229 -0.53 2.54 2.93
N LEU A 230 -0.69 3.48 1.99
CA LEU A 230 -1.38 3.27 0.72
C LEU A 230 -0.38 2.99 -0.41
N SER A 231 0.72 3.73 -0.49
CA SER A 231 1.72 3.59 -1.55
C SER A 231 2.36 2.20 -1.58
N VAL A 232 2.43 1.51 -0.43
CA VAL A 232 2.97 0.14 -0.35
C VAL A 232 2.17 -0.86 -1.20
N LEU A 233 0.86 -0.67 -1.38
CA LEU A 233 0.02 -1.54 -2.22
C LEU A 233 0.40 -1.39 -3.71
N PHE A 234 0.64 -0.17 -4.16
CA PHE A 234 1.11 0.10 -5.53
C PHE A 234 2.58 -0.29 -5.71
N TYR A 235 3.40 -0.14 -4.67
CA TYR A 235 4.77 -0.64 -4.65
C TYR A 235 4.82 -2.14 -4.86
N LEU A 236 4.00 -2.94 -4.16
CA LEU A 236 3.92 -4.39 -4.38
C LEU A 236 3.66 -4.75 -5.84
N ARG A 237 2.76 -4.04 -6.52
CA ARG A 237 2.45 -4.28 -7.94
C ARG A 237 3.67 -4.06 -8.84
N SER A 238 4.52 -3.09 -8.50
CA SER A 238 5.77 -2.81 -9.24
C SER A 238 6.86 -3.86 -9.03
N GLN A 239 6.67 -4.78 -8.07
CA GLN A 239 7.62 -5.86 -7.81
C GLN A 239 7.31 -7.07 -8.70
N ASP A 240 8.35 -7.85 -8.97
CA ASP A 240 8.20 -9.19 -9.55
C ASP A 240 7.61 -10.12 -8.50
N LEU A 241 6.29 -10.34 -8.52
CA LEU A 241 5.56 -11.20 -7.60
C LEU A 241 5.64 -12.65 -8.10
N LYS A 242 6.52 -13.45 -7.50
CA LYS A 242 6.66 -14.89 -7.79
C LYS A 242 6.40 -15.70 -6.54
N VAL A 243 5.71 -16.82 -6.66
CA VAL A 243 5.45 -17.74 -5.55
C VAL A 243 6.75 -18.08 -4.81
N GLY A 244 6.72 -17.97 -3.49
CA GLY A 244 7.88 -18.15 -2.59
C GLY A 244 8.73 -16.89 -2.39
N LYS A 245 8.56 -15.85 -3.21
CA LYS A 245 9.29 -14.60 -3.06
C LYS A 245 8.76 -13.78 -1.89
N THR A 246 9.68 -13.10 -1.22
CA THR A 246 9.38 -12.17 -0.13
C THR A 246 9.86 -10.78 -0.51
N ILE A 247 8.98 -9.80 -0.39
CA ILE A 247 9.25 -8.39 -0.64
C ILE A 247 9.39 -7.69 0.70
N HIS A 248 10.46 -6.93 0.89
CA HIS A 248 10.68 -6.12 2.09
C HIS A 248 10.70 -4.64 1.76
N THR A 249 10.07 -3.83 2.60
CA THR A 249 10.24 -2.37 2.60
C THR A 249 9.94 -1.81 3.99
N PHE A 250 10.18 -0.53 4.18
CA PHE A 250 9.72 0.21 5.36
C PHE A 250 8.43 0.96 5.03
N ILE A 251 7.57 1.12 6.02
CA ILE A 251 6.44 2.05 5.98
C ILE A 251 6.69 3.12 7.05
N ALA A 252 6.69 4.39 6.65
CA ALA A 252 6.72 5.53 7.54
C ALA A 252 5.27 5.85 7.96
N ASP A 253 4.98 5.79 9.27
CA ASP A 253 3.63 6.01 9.76
C ASP A 253 3.61 6.42 11.24
N ASP A 254 2.90 7.50 11.57
CA ASP A 254 2.64 7.99 12.93
C ASP A 254 3.88 8.06 13.85
N GLY A 255 5.00 8.58 13.34
CA GLY A 255 6.25 8.68 14.10
C GLY A 255 7.08 7.40 14.14
N LYS A 256 6.74 6.39 13.32
CA LYS A 256 7.35 5.05 13.39
C LYS A 256 7.81 4.57 12.02
N ASN A 257 8.82 3.72 12.06
CA ASN A 257 9.26 2.93 10.91
C ASN A 257 8.78 1.49 11.09
N VAL A 258 7.82 1.10 10.27
CA VAL A 258 7.23 -0.23 10.26
C VAL A 258 7.96 -1.08 9.23
N ILE A 259 8.43 -2.26 9.60
CA ILE A 259 8.94 -3.23 8.63
C ILE A 259 7.73 -3.89 7.98
N PHE A 260 7.62 -3.74 6.67
CA PHE A 260 6.66 -4.44 5.82
C PHE A 260 7.33 -5.65 5.18
N THR A 261 6.64 -6.79 5.21
CA THR A 261 7.04 -8.02 4.53
C THR A 261 5.85 -8.57 3.74
N GLY A 262 5.93 -8.56 2.41
CA GLY A 262 4.92 -9.16 1.53
C GLY A 262 5.39 -10.52 1.05
N LYS A 263 4.76 -11.59 1.53
CA LYS A 263 5.06 -12.97 1.11
C LYS A 263 4.12 -13.40 0.00
N VAL A 264 4.66 -13.75 -1.17
CA VAL A 264 3.86 -14.31 -2.27
C VAL A 264 3.69 -15.81 -2.01
N LEU A 265 2.50 -16.20 -1.56
CA LEU A 265 2.27 -17.54 -0.99
C LEU A 265 2.00 -18.59 -2.07
N ARG A 266 1.12 -18.27 -3.00
CA ARG A 266 0.61 -19.23 -3.99
C ARG A 266 0.00 -18.50 -5.19
N LYS A 267 -0.22 -19.27 -6.26
CA LYS A 267 -0.99 -18.87 -7.43
C LYS A 267 -2.30 -19.67 -7.44
N GLU A 268 -3.42 -19.02 -7.68
CA GLU A 268 -4.72 -19.71 -7.80
C GLU A 268 -5.68 -19.00 -8.77
N ALA A 269 -6.63 -19.77 -9.30
CA ALA A 269 -7.74 -19.22 -10.08
C ALA A 269 -8.80 -18.69 -9.10
N LEU A 270 -9.15 -17.42 -9.21
CA LEU A 270 -10.18 -16.78 -8.41
C LEU A 270 -11.40 -16.47 -9.30
N LYS A 271 -12.54 -17.07 -8.97
CA LYS A 271 -13.82 -16.75 -9.61
C LYS A 271 -14.48 -15.57 -8.90
N THR A 272 -14.90 -14.57 -9.66
CA THR A 272 -15.73 -13.43 -9.21
C THR A 272 -16.90 -13.24 -10.18
N ASP A 273 -17.80 -12.31 -9.86
CA ASP A 273 -18.91 -11.94 -10.74
C ASP A 273 -18.45 -11.35 -12.09
N LEU A 274 -17.21 -10.85 -12.16
CA LEU A 274 -16.61 -10.31 -13.39
C LEU A 274 -15.82 -11.36 -14.20
N GLY A 275 -15.81 -12.62 -13.76
CA GLY A 275 -15.12 -13.72 -14.43
C GLY A 275 -14.06 -14.41 -13.57
N THR A 276 -13.22 -15.22 -14.20
CA THR A 276 -12.14 -15.95 -13.50
C THR A 276 -10.80 -15.28 -13.77
N PHE A 277 -10.06 -14.98 -12.71
CA PHE A 277 -8.74 -14.37 -12.77
C PHE A 277 -7.69 -15.37 -12.30
N GLN A 278 -6.59 -15.50 -13.03
CA GLN A 278 -5.38 -16.08 -12.48
C GLN A 278 -4.76 -15.07 -11.52
N THR A 279 -4.46 -15.48 -10.30
CA THR A 279 -4.06 -14.56 -9.23
C THR A 279 -2.86 -15.05 -8.44
N LEU A 280 -2.13 -14.11 -7.85
CA LEU A 280 -1.07 -14.32 -6.88
C LEU A 280 -1.53 -13.83 -5.51
N VAL A 281 -1.45 -14.71 -4.52
CA VAL A 281 -1.88 -14.40 -3.14
C VAL A 281 -0.70 -13.89 -2.35
N VAL A 282 -0.79 -12.65 -1.88
CA VAL A 282 0.24 -11.98 -1.07
C VAL A 282 -0.26 -11.82 0.37
N LYS A 283 0.53 -12.32 1.32
CA LYS A 283 0.31 -12.11 2.75
C LYS A 283 1.23 -11.00 3.27
N PRO A 284 0.70 -9.85 3.70
CA PRO A 284 1.47 -8.82 4.35
C PRO A 284 1.74 -9.17 5.83
N GLU A 285 2.94 -8.84 6.30
CA GLU A 285 3.33 -8.94 7.71
C GLU A 285 3.99 -7.62 8.13
N PHE A 286 3.70 -7.19 9.36
CA PHE A 286 4.14 -5.91 9.88
C PHE A 286 4.88 -6.08 11.21
N LYS A 287 6.04 -5.43 11.35
CA LYS A 287 6.79 -5.36 12.62
C LYS A 287 7.10 -3.91 12.97
N VAL A 288 6.94 -3.54 14.23
CA VAL A 288 7.25 -2.20 14.75
C VAL A 288 8.25 -2.38 15.87
N GLU A 289 9.39 -1.69 15.80
CA GLU A 289 10.44 -1.77 16.83
C GLU A 289 10.89 -3.23 17.07
N GLY A 290 10.95 -4.05 16.02
CA GLY A 290 11.29 -5.48 16.09
C GLY A 290 10.15 -6.38 16.60
N VAL A 291 9.11 -5.82 17.21
CA VAL A 291 7.95 -6.56 17.72
C VAL A 291 6.95 -6.81 16.60
N PHE A 292 6.58 -8.08 16.41
CA PHE A 292 5.50 -8.45 15.49
C PHE A 292 4.17 -7.87 15.98
N LYS A 293 3.46 -7.17 15.10
CA LYS A 293 2.13 -6.63 15.37
C LYS A 293 1.11 -7.43 14.55
N PRO A 294 0.57 -8.54 15.09
CA PRO A 294 -0.49 -9.27 14.42
C PRO A 294 -1.72 -8.37 14.34
N ILE A 295 -2.08 -8.00 13.11
CA ILE A 295 -3.31 -7.27 12.79
C ILE A 295 -4.43 -8.22 12.33
N GLY A 296 -4.20 -9.53 12.45
CA GLY A 296 -5.00 -10.59 11.84
C GLY A 296 -4.31 -11.19 10.62
N ASP A 297 -4.91 -12.25 10.09
CA ASP A 297 -4.47 -12.85 8.84
C ASP A 297 -5.11 -12.08 7.68
N ILE A 298 -4.29 -11.30 6.97
CA ILE A 298 -4.70 -10.55 5.78
C ILE A 298 -4.10 -11.21 4.55
N TYR A 299 -4.87 -11.24 3.46
CA TYR A 299 -4.43 -11.74 2.16
C TYR A 299 -4.91 -10.79 1.07
N PHE A 300 -4.06 -10.56 0.07
CA PHE A 300 -4.38 -9.80 -1.13
C PHE A 300 -4.21 -10.67 -2.37
N TRP A 301 -5.19 -10.68 -3.25
CA TRP A 301 -5.13 -11.35 -4.54
C TRP A 301 -4.87 -10.31 -5.62
N PHE A 302 -3.68 -10.38 -6.23
CA PHE A 302 -3.35 -9.60 -7.41
C PHE A 302 -3.48 -10.47 -8.67
N THR A 303 -3.91 -9.90 -9.80
CA THR A 303 -3.87 -10.64 -11.08
C THR A 303 -2.45 -11.10 -11.40
N ASP A 304 -2.31 -12.29 -11.98
CA ASP A 304 -1.05 -12.82 -12.50
C ASP A 304 -0.84 -12.38 -13.95
N ASP A 305 -0.80 -11.06 -14.14
CA ASP A 305 -0.51 -10.38 -15.40
C ASP A 305 0.41 -9.18 -15.14
N ASP A 306 0.72 -8.41 -16.19
CA ASP A 306 1.62 -7.27 -16.05
C ASP A 306 1.04 -6.15 -15.17
N TYR A 307 -0.29 -6.03 -15.07
CA TYR A 307 -0.99 -4.98 -14.32
C TYR A 307 -1.09 -5.27 -12.81
N LYS A 308 -1.15 -6.55 -12.43
CA LYS A 308 -1.26 -7.00 -11.03
C LYS A 308 -2.35 -6.24 -10.29
N GLN A 309 -3.54 -6.15 -10.88
CA GLN A 309 -4.68 -5.46 -10.29
C GLN A 309 -5.14 -6.19 -9.03
N LEU A 310 -5.48 -5.46 -7.98
CA LEU A 310 -6.06 -6.05 -6.77
C LEU A 310 -7.48 -6.48 -7.08
N VAL A 311 -7.78 -7.78 -6.98
CA VAL A 311 -9.10 -8.34 -7.30
C VAL A 311 -9.85 -8.86 -6.07
N ARG A 312 -9.12 -9.15 -4.99
CA ARG A 312 -9.73 -9.55 -3.72
C ARG A 312 -8.81 -9.23 -2.55
N PHE A 313 -9.39 -8.93 -1.40
CA PHE A 313 -8.69 -9.03 -0.12
C PHE A 313 -9.52 -9.82 0.88
N GLU A 314 -8.84 -10.45 1.82
CA GLU A 314 -9.48 -11.07 2.98
C GLU A 314 -8.76 -10.62 4.23
N ALA A 315 -9.52 -10.25 5.26
CA ALA A 315 -9.00 -9.94 6.58
C ALA A 315 -9.73 -10.77 7.63
N LYS A 316 -9.03 -11.75 8.21
CA LYS A 316 -9.53 -12.55 9.33
C LYS A 316 -9.33 -11.80 10.63
N ILE A 317 -10.42 -11.59 11.35
CA ILE A 317 -10.42 -11.00 12.69
C ILE A 317 -11.13 -11.87 13.69
N LYS A 318 -10.98 -11.50 14.97
CA LYS A 318 -11.50 -12.25 16.10
C LYS A 318 -12.98 -12.64 15.95
N ILE A 319 -13.79 -11.83 15.27
CA ILE A 319 -15.25 -12.00 15.20
C ILE A 319 -15.74 -12.40 13.79
N GLY A 320 -14.84 -12.60 12.82
CA GLY A 320 -15.27 -13.01 11.47
C GLY A 320 -14.22 -12.79 10.39
N THR A 321 -14.67 -12.80 9.13
CA THR A 321 -13.81 -12.48 7.99
C THR A 321 -14.47 -11.37 7.17
N LEU A 322 -13.71 -10.32 6.90
CA LEU A 322 -14.04 -9.33 5.90
C LEU A 322 -13.48 -9.78 4.56
N VAL A 323 -14.31 -9.78 3.53
CA VAL A 323 -13.93 -10.13 2.16
C VAL A 323 -14.23 -8.95 1.27
N GLY A 324 -13.21 -8.40 0.63
CA GLY A 324 -13.37 -7.46 -0.47
C GLY A 324 -13.28 -8.19 -1.80
N GLU A 325 -14.29 -8.14 -2.65
CA GLU A 325 -14.26 -8.79 -3.97
C GLU A 325 -14.55 -7.80 -5.10
N LEU A 326 -13.79 -7.91 -6.20
CA LEU A 326 -13.89 -7.03 -7.36
C LEU A 326 -15.29 -7.05 -7.99
N VAL A 327 -15.87 -5.86 -8.11
CA VAL A 327 -17.18 -5.63 -8.76
C VAL A 327 -17.12 -4.61 -9.90
N GLU A 328 -16.07 -3.79 -9.97
CA GLU A 328 -15.86 -2.85 -11.08
C GLU A 328 -14.36 -2.67 -11.35
N LYS A 329 -13.96 -2.58 -12.61
CA LYS A 329 -12.62 -2.11 -12.99
C LYS A 329 -12.62 -1.31 -14.29
N LYS A 330 -11.71 -0.34 -14.40
CA LYS A 330 -11.46 0.46 -15.61
C LYS A 330 -9.98 0.48 -15.96
#